data_AF-A0A970WEJ6-F1
#
_entry.id   AF-A0A970WEJ6-F1
#
_cell.length_a   1.000
_cell.length_b   1.000
_cell.length_c   1.000
_cell.angle_alpha   90.00
_cell.angle_beta   90.00
_cell.angle_gamma   90.00
#
_symmetry.space_group_name_H-M   'P 1'
#
loop_
_entity.id
_entity.type
_entity.pdbx_description
1 polymer ?
#
loop_
_entity_poly.entity_id
_entity_poly.type
_entity_poly.pdbx_seq_one_letter_code
_entity_poly.pdbx_strand_id
1 'polypeptide(L)'
;MTNGKDTVRFFDSTGNDTFFGQKEESRLTGPGYDVTVSGYDSLVAYASKGTDIAQLEDSADDDTTRARPHKIILWGGDDAHPTYEITARKFDEYHFEAKNGGYDRADLHDTALSDYVHANGNSASMYGNNGELDLLYEAVAFEWVRLYATDNGSLDTLEKEDPIDFELVYDPLMWEELP
;
A
#
# COMPACT_ATOMS: atom_id res chain seq x y z
N MET A 1 -7.26 32.60 -0.45
CA MET A 1 -7.70 31.19 -0.33
C MET A 1 -7.54 30.63 -1.73
N THR A 2 -6.44 29.94 -1.98
CA THR A 2 -6.04 29.45 -3.31
C THR A 2 -7.01 28.37 -3.77
N ASN A 3 -7.66 28.60 -4.93
CA ASN A 3 -8.41 27.56 -5.67
C ASN A 3 -7.46 26.64 -6.46
N GLY A 4 -6.22 26.49 -6.03
CA GLY A 4 -5.22 25.66 -6.71
C GLY A 4 -5.06 24.36 -5.94
N LYS A 5 -5.12 23.23 -6.64
CA LYS A 5 -4.65 21.96 -6.09
C LYS A 5 -3.13 21.92 -6.20
N ASP A 6 -2.44 21.81 -5.07
CA ASP A 6 -0.99 21.73 -5.01
C ASP A 6 -0.53 20.28 -5.16
N THR A 7 0.43 20.05 -6.08
CA THR A 7 0.97 18.72 -6.37
C THR A 7 2.48 18.69 -6.14
N VAL A 8 2.93 17.75 -5.31
CA VAL A 8 4.34 17.44 -5.11
C VAL A 8 4.75 16.22 -5.94
N ARG A 9 6.00 16.21 -6.40
CA ARG A 9 6.64 15.04 -7.01
C ARG A 9 7.98 14.76 -6.35
N PHE A 10 8.15 13.53 -5.91
CA PHE A 10 9.39 12.99 -5.39
C PHE A 10 10.01 12.01 -6.38
N PHE A 11 11.34 12.02 -6.46
CA PHE A 11 12.14 11.11 -7.26
C PHE A 11 13.27 10.60 -6.37
N ASP A 12 13.42 9.29 -6.33
CA ASP A 12 14.48 8.57 -5.61
C ASP A 12 15.88 8.87 -6.17
N SER A 13 16.87 8.21 -5.57
CA SER A 13 18.25 8.19 -6.05
C SER A 13 18.50 6.99 -6.95
N THR A 14 19.73 6.49 -7.00
CA THR A 14 20.07 5.21 -7.63
C THR A 14 20.43 4.12 -6.62
N GLY A 15 20.40 4.44 -5.33
CA GLY A 15 20.61 3.50 -4.23
C GLY A 15 19.29 3.25 -3.52
N ASN A 16 19.32 2.57 -2.38
CA ASN A 16 18.11 2.26 -1.65
C ASN A 16 17.51 3.51 -0.99
N ASP A 17 16.25 3.77 -1.26
CA ASP A 17 15.50 4.93 -0.81
C ASP A 17 14.28 4.50 0.03
N THR A 18 13.86 5.37 0.94
CA THR A 18 12.65 5.17 1.74
C THR A 18 11.74 6.38 1.60
N PHE A 19 10.53 6.13 1.11
CA PHE A 19 9.45 7.09 1.05
C PHE A 19 8.50 6.87 2.23
N PHE A 20 8.27 7.92 3.01
CA PHE A 20 7.21 7.99 4.01
C PHE A 20 6.15 8.99 3.55
N GLY A 21 4.86 8.62 3.59
CA GLY A 21 3.78 9.50 3.19
C GLY A 21 2.54 9.41 4.06
N GLN A 22 2.09 10.55 4.57
CA GLN A 22 0.78 10.72 5.24
C GLN A 22 0.15 12.05 4.78
N LYS A 23 -1.06 12.40 5.24
CA LYS A 23 -1.75 13.63 4.80
C LYS A 23 -0.99 14.93 5.09
N GLU A 24 -0.43 15.08 6.30
CA GLU A 24 0.15 16.34 6.76
C GLU A 24 1.58 16.56 6.25
N GLU A 25 2.35 15.48 6.14
CA GLU A 25 3.76 15.49 5.83
C GLU A 25 4.16 14.26 5.01
N SER A 26 5.08 14.43 4.08
CA SER A 26 5.75 13.35 3.38
C SER A 26 7.25 13.58 3.37
N ARG A 27 8.01 12.49 3.37
CA ARG A 27 9.46 12.52 3.41
C ARG A 27 10.05 11.46 2.49
N LEU A 28 11.07 11.83 1.71
CA LEU A 28 11.87 10.89 0.95
C LEU A 28 13.32 10.97 1.43
N THR A 29 13.87 9.84 1.84
CA THR A 29 15.24 9.72 2.37
C THR A 29 16.04 8.73 1.55
N GLY A 30 17.31 9.07 1.30
CA GLY A 30 18.24 8.20 0.62
C GLY A 30 19.69 8.61 0.72
N PRO A 31 20.60 7.97 -0.05
CA PRO A 31 22.02 8.30 -0.05
C PRO A 31 22.28 9.77 -0.40
N GLY A 32 22.65 10.56 0.62
CA GLY A 32 23.06 11.95 0.47
C GLY A 32 21.93 12.97 0.40
N TYR A 33 20.68 12.58 0.66
CA TYR A 33 19.57 13.52 0.73
C TYR A 33 18.46 13.07 1.70
N ASP A 34 17.72 14.06 2.16
CA ASP A 34 16.59 13.92 3.06
C ASP A 34 15.66 15.12 2.81
N VAL A 35 14.49 14.85 2.25
CA VAL A 35 13.56 15.89 1.80
C VAL A 35 12.20 15.67 2.41
N THR A 36 11.72 16.67 3.13
CA THR A 36 10.39 16.72 3.74
C THR A 36 9.54 17.81 3.09
N VAL A 37 8.26 17.51 2.87
CA VAL A 37 7.25 18.41 2.29
C VAL A 37 5.96 18.31 3.09
N SER A 38 5.22 19.41 3.17
CA SER A 38 3.92 19.48 3.83
C SER A 38 2.98 20.44 3.10
N GLY A 39 1.68 20.35 3.38
CA GLY A 39 0.67 21.27 2.84
C GLY A 39 0.37 21.08 1.34
N TYR A 40 0.43 19.84 0.84
CA TYR A 40 0.02 19.47 -0.51
C TYR A 40 -1.39 18.89 -0.53
N ASP A 41 -2.08 18.98 -1.68
CA ASP A 41 -3.33 18.23 -1.91
C ASP A 41 -3.05 16.86 -2.53
N SER A 42 -1.94 16.74 -3.26
CA SER A 42 -1.55 15.49 -3.92
C SER A 42 -0.04 15.33 -3.96
N LEU A 43 0.42 14.08 -3.84
CA LEU A 43 1.84 13.75 -3.93
C LEU A 43 2.05 12.51 -4.78
N VAL A 44 3.09 12.53 -5.63
CA VAL A 44 3.53 11.34 -6.35
C VAL A 44 5.00 11.07 -6.07
N ALA A 45 5.32 9.92 -5.49
CA ALA A 45 6.68 9.44 -5.30
C ALA A 45 7.02 8.38 -6.36
N TYR A 46 8.21 8.49 -6.94
CA TYR A 46 8.74 7.55 -7.93
C TYR A 46 10.04 6.95 -7.41
N ALA A 47 10.06 5.62 -7.33
CA ALA A 47 11.29 4.83 -7.21
C ALA A 47 11.81 4.41 -8.60
N SER A 48 13.08 4.04 -8.66
CA SER A 48 13.79 3.75 -9.90
C SER A 48 14.79 2.62 -9.80
N LYS A 49 15.78 2.68 -8.90
CA LYS A 49 16.83 1.68 -8.75
C LYS A 49 17.24 1.62 -7.30
N GLY A 50 17.36 0.41 -6.80
CA GLY A 50 17.65 0.16 -5.40
C GLY A 50 16.77 -0.99 -4.95
N THR A 51 16.75 -1.18 -3.65
CA THR A 51 15.63 -1.84 -2.97
C THR A 51 14.92 -0.75 -2.19
N ASP A 52 13.83 -0.26 -2.75
CA ASP A 52 13.14 0.94 -2.30
C ASP A 52 11.85 0.59 -1.57
N ILE A 53 11.63 1.26 -0.43
CA ILE A 53 10.48 0.99 0.46
C ILE A 53 9.57 2.20 0.50
N ALA A 54 8.26 1.98 0.38
CA ALA A 54 7.24 2.98 0.65
C ALA A 54 6.43 2.64 1.91
N GLN A 55 6.36 3.58 2.85
CA GLN A 55 5.57 3.50 4.06
C GLN A 55 4.48 4.57 3.99
N LEU A 56 3.22 4.17 3.99
CA LEU A 56 2.09 5.09 3.99
C LEU A 56 1.27 4.95 5.26
N GLU A 57 0.85 6.08 5.82
CA GLU A 57 -0.05 6.12 6.97
C GLU A 57 -1.35 6.82 6.60
N ASP A 58 -2.45 6.31 7.17
CA ASP A 58 -3.79 6.90 7.08
C ASP A 58 -3.85 8.32 7.68
N SER A 59 -4.99 8.96 7.49
CA SER A 59 -5.35 10.21 8.15
C SER A 59 -6.41 9.95 9.22
N ALA A 60 -7.07 11.00 9.70
CA ALA A 60 -8.23 10.85 10.59
C ALA A 60 -9.57 10.76 9.83
N ASP A 61 -9.53 10.75 8.49
CA ASP A 61 -10.69 10.53 7.64
C ASP A 61 -10.89 9.01 7.46
N ASP A 62 -11.98 8.58 6.82
CA ASP A 62 -12.03 7.20 6.30
C ASP A 62 -11.04 7.11 5.13
N ASP A 63 -10.01 6.28 5.24
CA ASP A 63 -8.95 6.16 4.25
C ASP A 63 -9.08 4.87 3.42
N THR A 64 -8.66 4.96 2.16
CA THR A 64 -8.59 3.79 1.27
C THR A 64 -7.23 3.73 0.60
N THR A 65 -6.59 2.57 0.67
CA THR A 65 -5.43 2.23 -0.14
C THR A 65 -5.81 1.23 -1.22
N ARG A 66 -5.31 1.46 -2.43
CA ARG A 66 -5.37 0.49 -3.53
C ARG A 66 -3.98 0.15 -4.00
N ALA A 67 -3.57 -1.08 -3.71
CA ALA A 67 -2.27 -1.61 -4.03
C ALA A 67 -2.29 -2.42 -5.32
N ARG A 68 -1.39 -2.09 -6.24
CA ARG A 68 -1.03 -2.88 -7.43
C ARG A 68 0.48 -2.94 -7.55
N PRO A 69 1.07 -3.97 -8.19
CA PRO A 69 2.52 -4.25 -8.10
C PRO A 69 3.46 -3.09 -8.43
N HIS A 70 3.03 -2.13 -9.23
CA HIS A 70 3.86 -1.00 -9.68
C HIS A 70 3.28 0.37 -9.32
N LYS A 71 2.13 0.41 -8.64
CA LYS A 71 1.43 1.66 -8.31
C LYS A 71 0.47 1.44 -7.16
N ILE A 72 0.67 2.20 -6.10
CA ILE A 72 -0.26 2.33 -4.99
C ILE A 72 -0.88 3.71 -5.00
N ILE A 73 -2.12 3.82 -4.54
CA ILE A 73 -2.78 5.08 -4.23
C ILE A 73 -3.38 4.96 -2.84
N LEU A 74 -3.09 5.93 -1.97
CA LEU A 74 -3.76 6.17 -0.70
C LEU A 74 -4.53 7.49 -0.81
N TRP A 75 -5.78 7.51 -0.34
CA TRP A 75 -6.57 8.74 -0.23
C TRP A 75 -7.52 8.66 0.97
N GLY A 76 -7.80 9.82 1.56
CA GLY A 76 -8.77 9.98 2.63
C GLY A 76 -10.05 10.65 2.18
N GLY A 77 -11.14 10.38 2.89
CA GLY A 77 -12.48 10.91 2.60
C GLY A 77 -13.26 10.05 1.60
N ASP A 78 -14.17 10.68 0.85
CA ASP A 78 -14.97 9.95 -0.14
C ASP A 78 -14.30 9.85 -1.52
N ASP A 79 -14.56 8.76 -2.24
CA ASP A 79 -14.00 8.48 -3.57
C ASP A 79 -14.23 9.59 -4.61
N ALA A 80 -15.28 10.41 -4.46
CA ALA A 80 -15.58 11.49 -5.37
C ALA A 80 -14.83 12.79 -5.00
N HIS A 81 -14.48 12.98 -3.74
CA HIS A 81 -13.87 14.19 -3.19
C HIS A 81 -12.80 13.85 -2.15
N PRO A 82 -11.65 13.25 -2.57
CA PRO A 82 -10.58 12.94 -1.65
C PRO A 82 -10.03 14.22 -1.00
N THR A 83 -9.73 14.14 0.30
CA THR A 83 -9.14 15.25 1.07
C THR A 83 -7.63 15.38 0.83
N TYR A 84 -6.99 14.27 0.46
CA TYR A 84 -5.62 14.20 -0.04
C TYR A 84 -5.45 12.95 -0.91
N GLU A 85 -4.40 12.91 -1.74
CA GLU A 85 -4.03 11.71 -2.50
C GLU A 85 -2.50 11.53 -2.51
N ILE A 86 -2.03 10.33 -2.15
CA ILE A 86 -0.62 9.94 -2.26
C ILE A 86 -0.52 8.77 -3.22
N THR A 87 0.32 8.91 -4.24
CA THR A 87 0.64 7.84 -5.19
C THR A 87 2.11 7.45 -5.05
N ALA A 88 2.39 6.20 -4.67
CA ALA A 88 3.73 5.63 -4.70
C ALA A 88 3.88 4.71 -5.93
N ARG A 89 4.98 4.83 -6.67
CA ARG A 89 5.20 4.06 -7.91
C ARG A 89 6.56 3.40 -7.92
N LYS A 90 6.55 2.11 -8.30
CA LYS A 90 7.73 1.28 -8.56
C LYS A 90 8.67 1.06 -7.37
N PHE A 91 8.19 1.29 -6.15
CA PHE A 91 8.87 0.78 -4.96
C PHE A 91 8.75 -0.75 -4.97
N ASP A 92 9.72 -1.41 -4.35
CA ASP A 92 9.78 -2.86 -4.28
C ASP A 92 8.86 -3.40 -3.18
N GLU A 93 8.77 -2.68 -2.05
CA GLU A 93 7.98 -3.07 -0.88
C GLU A 93 7.10 -1.89 -0.41
N TYR A 94 5.86 -2.19 -0.03
CA TYR A 94 4.91 -1.20 0.47
C TYR A 94 4.32 -1.62 1.82
N HIS A 95 4.38 -0.72 2.80
CA HIS A 95 3.73 -0.87 4.09
C HIS A 95 2.65 0.19 4.24
N PHE A 96 1.49 -0.23 4.76
CA PHE A 96 0.35 0.63 5.04
C PHE A 96 -0.04 0.46 6.51
N GLU A 97 -0.18 1.56 7.24
CA GLU A 97 -0.64 1.54 8.62
C GLU A 97 -1.85 2.46 8.79
N ALA A 98 -2.97 1.90 9.23
CA ALA A 98 -4.21 2.61 9.53
C ALA A 98 -4.35 2.82 11.05
N LYS A 99 -3.72 3.87 11.59
CA LYS A 99 -3.62 4.13 13.05
C LYS A 99 -4.19 5.47 13.48
N ASN A 100 -4.53 6.35 12.54
CA ASN A 100 -4.99 7.71 12.79
C ASN A 100 -6.53 7.81 12.81
N GLY A 101 -7.21 6.68 12.69
CA GLY A 101 -8.64 6.51 12.98
C GLY A 101 -9.50 6.87 11.78
N GLY A 102 -10.70 6.30 11.71
CA GLY A 102 -11.48 6.26 10.48
C GLY A 102 -12.08 4.87 10.38
N TYR A 103 -12.68 4.56 9.24
CA TYR A 103 -12.94 3.20 8.82
C TYR A 103 -12.17 2.91 7.54
N ASP A 104 -11.05 2.21 7.68
CA ASP A 104 -10.00 2.17 6.68
C ASP A 104 -10.03 0.89 5.87
N ARG A 105 -9.70 1.01 4.58
CA ARG A 105 -9.83 -0.09 3.61
C ARG A 105 -8.57 -0.29 2.80
N ALA A 106 -8.17 -1.55 2.64
CA ALA A 106 -7.09 -1.94 1.75
C ALA A 106 -7.60 -2.86 0.63
N ASP A 107 -7.52 -2.39 -0.62
CA ASP A 107 -7.66 -3.22 -1.82
C ASP A 107 -6.24 -3.71 -2.23
N LEU A 108 -5.91 -4.98 -2.01
CA LEU A 108 -4.62 -5.59 -2.40
C LEU A 108 -4.79 -6.42 -3.67
N HIS A 109 -4.07 -6.06 -4.74
CA HIS A 109 -4.08 -6.82 -6.00
C HIS A 109 -2.83 -7.69 -6.15
N ASP A 110 -3.06 -8.93 -6.56
CA ASP A 110 -2.03 -9.89 -6.96
C ASP A 110 -1.11 -9.38 -8.09
N THR A 111 -0.11 -10.21 -8.38
CA THR A 111 0.78 -10.06 -9.53
C THR A 111 0.28 -10.87 -10.71
N ALA A 112 1.10 -10.95 -11.77
CA ALA A 112 0.85 -11.89 -12.86
C ALA A 112 1.42 -13.29 -12.57
N LEU A 113 2.04 -13.49 -11.40
CA LEU A 113 2.63 -14.73 -10.95
C LEU A 113 1.77 -15.32 -9.83
N SER A 114 2.18 -16.46 -9.30
CA SER A 114 1.61 -16.96 -8.04
C SER A 114 1.90 -16.00 -6.90
N ASP A 115 0.90 -15.76 -6.08
CA ASP A 115 1.02 -14.95 -4.87
C ASP A 115 0.63 -15.75 -3.62
N TYR A 116 1.17 -15.36 -2.47
CA TYR A 116 0.84 -15.92 -1.17
C TYR A 116 0.42 -14.79 -0.23
N VAL A 117 -0.68 -14.97 0.48
CA VAL A 117 -1.12 -14.03 1.52
C VAL A 117 -1.09 -14.72 2.86
N HIS A 118 -0.59 -14.01 3.87
CA HIS A 118 -0.73 -14.39 5.27
C HIS A 118 -1.52 -13.30 6.00
N ALA A 119 -2.62 -13.69 6.64
CA ALA A 119 -3.45 -12.81 7.46
C ALA A 119 -3.50 -13.31 8.90
N ASN A 120 -3.10 -12.45 9.84
CA ASN A 120 -3.17 -12.73 11.28
C ASN A 120 -3.24 -11.43 12.09
N GLY A 121 -3.74 -11.52 13.32
CA GLY A 121 -3.92 -10.37 14.19
C GLY A 121 -4.61 -9.22 13.46
N ASN A 122 -3.94 -8.07 13.43
CA ASN A 122 -4.39 -6.87 12.75
C ASN A 122 -3.67 -6.63 11.41
N SER A 123 -3.07 -7.64 10.79
CA SER A 123 -2.33 -7.47 9.54
C SER A 123 -2.66 -8.49 8.44
N ALA A 124 -2.45 -8.05 7.20
CA ALA A 124 -2.44 -8.89 6.01
C ALA A 124 -1.20 -8.56 5.16
N SER A 125 -0.39 -9.57 4.88
CA SER A 125 0.82 -9.44 4.07
C SER A 125 0.69 -10.27 2.80
N MET A 126 0.94 -9.65 1.64
CA MET A 126 0.92 -10.31 0.32
C MET A 126 2.34 -10.39 -0.22
N TYR A 127 2.70 -11.58 -0.68
CA TYR A 127 4.01 -11.93 -1.19
C TYR A 127 3.89 -12.43 -2.63
N GLY A 128 4.78 -11.97 -3.50
CA GLY A 128 5.04 -12.65 -4.76
C GLY A 128 5.70 -14.00 -4.48
N ASN A 129 5.25 -15.05 -5.15
CA ASN A 129 5.76 -16.41 -4.97
C ASN A 129 6.25 -17.00 -6.30
N ASN A 130 7.54 -16.84 -6.57
CA ASN A 130 8.21 -17.37 -7.76
C ASN A 130 9.24 -18.48 -7.44
N GLY A 131 9.09 -19.11 -6.27
CA GLY A 131 10.05 -20.06 -5.69
C GLY A 131 10.71 -19.54 -4.40
N GLU A 132 10.64 -18.23 -4.17
CA GLU A 132 10.91 -17.53 -2.92
C GLU A 132 9.76 -16.56 -2.66
N LEU A 133 9.46 -16.28 -1.38
CA LEU A 133 8.46 -15.30 -0.99
C LEU A 133 9.11 -13.92 -0.94
N ASP A 134 8.59 -13.00 -1.74
CA ASP A 134 9.04 -11.61 -1.81
C ASP A 134 7.89 -10.70 -1.36
N LEU A 135 8.07 -9.94 -0.27
CA LEU A 135 7.01 -9.14 0.32
C LEU A 135 6.66 -7.97 -0.61
N LEU A 136 5.40 -7.90 -1.04
CA LEU A 136 4.90 -6.81 -1.87
C LEU A 136 4.18 -5.77 -1.02
N TYR A 137 3.23 -6.23 -0.22
CA TYR A 137 2.36 -5.38 0.60
C TYR A 137 2.27 -5.91 2.02
N GLU A 138 2.30 -4.98 2.97
CA GLU A 138 1.84 -5.22 4.33
C GLU A 138 0.79 -4.16 4.66
N ALA A 139 -0.42 -4.60 4.98
CA ALA A 139 -1.48 -3.74 5.49
C ALA A 139 -1.69 -4.03 6.98
N VAL A 140 -1.62 -3.01 7.82
CA VAL A 140 -1.71 -3.11 9.29
C VAL A 140 -2.82 -2.19 9.81
N ALA A 141 -3.61 -2.70 10.75
CA ALA A 141 -4.65 -2.00 11.49
C ALA A 141 -5.86 -1.51 10.67
N PHE A 142 -5.99 -1.96 9.41
CA PHE A 142 -7.18 -1.70 8.60
C PHE A 142 -8.40 -2.48 9.13
N GLU A 143 -9.59 -1.87 9.16
CA GLU A 143 -10.82 -2.59 9.51
C GLU A 143 -11.28 -3.56 8.40
N TRP A 144 -10.87 -3.32 7.17
CA TRP A 144 -11.31 -4.08 6.01
C TRP A 144 -10.18 -4.26 4.99
N VAL A 145 -9.89 -5.51 4.63
CA VAL A 145 -8.88 -5.85 3.64
C VAL A 145 -9.50 -6.75 2.59
N ARG A 146 -9.35 -6.39 1.32
CA ARG A 146 -9.79 -7.22 0.20
C ARG A 146 -8.66 -7.60 -0.72
N LEU A 147 -8.61 -8.88 -1.03
CA LEU A 147 -7.70 -9.47 -1.99
C LEU A 147 -8.38 -9.56 -3.36
N TYR A 148 -7.68 -9.10 -4.39
CA TYR A 148 -8.05 -9.26 -5.78
C TYR A 148 -7.00 -10.11 -6.48
N ALA A 149 -7.46 -11.18 -7.10
CA ALA A 149 -6.65 -12.01 -7.95
C ALA A 149 -7.02 -11.79 -9.43
N THR A 150 -6.07 -12.03 -10.30
CA THR A 150 -6.16 -11.94 -11.74
C THR A 150 -6.31 -13.34 -12.31
N ASP A 151 -7.39 -13.60 -13.04
CA ASP A 151 -7.60 -14.89 -13.72
C ASP A 151 -6.63 -15.09 -14.89
N ASN A 152 -5.41 -15.51 -14.55
CA ASN A 152 -4.29 -15.71 -15.46
C ASN A 152 -3.68 -17.13 -15.38
N GLY A 153 -4.19 -17.98 -14.48
CA GLY A 153 -3.69 -19.33 -14.23
C GLY A 153 -2.54 -19.43 -13.22
N SER A 154 -2.19 -18.33 -12.53
CA SER A 154 -1.40 -18.33 -11.30
C SER A 154 -2.07 -19.18 -10.22
N LEU A 155 -1.25 -19.71 -9.32
CA LEU A 155 -1.71 -20.36 -8.10
C LEU A 155 -1.57 -19.38 -6.95
N ASP A 156 -2.66 -18.73 -6.57
CA ASP A 156 -2.68 -17.79 -5.47
C ASP A 156 -3.18 -18.48 -4.20
N THR A 157 -2.44 -18.30 -3.10
CA THR A 157 -2.67 -19.01 -1.84
C THR A 157 -2.86 -18.04 -0.69
N LEU A 158 -3.66 -18.43 0.30
CA LEU A 158 -3.96 -17.62 1.48
C LEU A 158 -3.89 -18.49 2.74
N GLU A 159 -3.13 -18.06 3.72
CA GLU A 159 -3.11 -18.62 5.08
C GLU A 159 -3.73 -17.62 6.06
N LYS A 160 -4.58 -18.12 6.95
CA LYS A 160 -5.26 -17.33 7.99
C LYS A 160 -4.93 -17.90 9.35
N GLU A 161 -4.34 -17.09 10.22
CA GLU A 161 -4.05 -17.47 11.61
C GLU A 161 -4.88 -16.60 12.56
N ASP A 162 -5.76 -17.24 13.35
CA ASP A 162 -6.58 -16.55 14.34
C ASP A 162 -5.73 -16.03 15.54
N PRO A 163 -6.08 -14.86 16.11
CA PRO A 163 -7.23 -14.03 15.78
C PRO A 163 -7.01 -13.19 14.52
N ILE A 164 -8.07 -12.90 13.76
CA ILE A 164 -8.07 -11.86 12.72
C ILE A 164 -9.00 -10.73 13.18
N ASP A 165 -8.44 -9.54 13.31
CA ASP A 165 -9.09 -8.34 13.89
C ASP A 165 -9.75 -7.44 12.83
N PHE A 166 -9.80 -7.88 11.58
CA PHE A 166 -10.35 -7.14 10.43
C PHE A 166 -11.23 -8.02 9.54
N GLU A 167 -12.07 -7.40 8.71
CA GLU A 167 -12.84 -8.13 7.71
C GLU A 167 -11.95 -8.44 6.49
N LEU A 168 -11.58 -9.71 6.33
CA LEU A 168 -10.85 -10.19 5.16
C LEU A 168 -11.82 -10.68 4.07
N VAL A 169 -11.76 -10.07 2.88
CA VAL A 169 -12.63 -10.38 1.74
C VAL A 169 -11.80 -10.89 0.55
N TYR A 170 -12.19 -12.02 -0.03
CA TYR A 170 -11.53 -12.60 -1.20
C TYR A 170 -12.49 -13.50 -1.97
N ASP A 171 -12.14 -13.83 -3.22
CA ASP A 171 -12.87 -14.84 -4.00
C ASP A 171 -12.27 -16.23 -3.73
N PRO A 172 -13.00 -17.17 -3.11
CA PRO A 172 -12.49 -18.51 -2.80
C PRO A 172 -12.29 -19.39 -4.04
N LEU A 173 -12.73 -18.96 -5.22
CA LEU A 173 -12.40 -19.62 -6.49
C LEU A 173 -11.03 -19.20 -7.03
N MET A 174 -10.50 -18.07 -6.53
CA MET A 174 -9.23 -17.51 -6.97
C MET A 174 -8.10 -17.71 -5.96
N TRP A 175 -8.43 -17.76 -4.66
CA TRP A 175 -7.47 -17.96 -3.58
C TRP A 175 -7.65 -19.35 -2.94
N GLU A 176 -6.62 -20.19 -3.03
CA GLU A 176 -6.56 -21.46 -2.31
C GLU A 176 -6.20 -21.22 -0.84
N GLU A 177 -7.13 -21.52 0.05
CA GLU A 177 -6.89 -21.42 1.50
C GLU A 177 -6.05 -22.59 1.99
N LEU A 178 -4.89 -22.27 2.56
CA LEU A 178 -3.98 -23.21 3.21
C LEU A 178 -4.40 -23.46 4.67
N PRO A 179 -4.08 -24.64 5.21
CA PRO A 179 -4.48 -25.05 6.55
C PRO A 179 -3.75 -24.33 7.68
#